data_AF-A0A382N9F3-F1
#
_entry.id   AF-A0A382N9F3-F1
#
_cell.length_a   1.000
_cell.length_b   1.000
_cell.length_c   1.000
_cell.angle_alpha   90.00
_cell.angle_beta   90.00
_cell.angle_gamma   90.00
#
_symmetry.space_group_name_H-M   'P 1'
#
loop_
_entity.id
_entity.type
_entity.pdbx_description
1 polymer ?
#
loop_
_entity_poly.entity_id
_entity_poly.type
_entity_poly.pdbx_seq_one_letter_code
_entity_poly.pdbx_strand_id
1 'polypeptide(L)'
;EMKSAGYYKIRFGIETGSDHVAEQMTLGKKHNLNKLRSILSFGKDIGMLFYGTISVGGLGSSVEEDQKTVDLVYELASNGLMQEIQVSINTPQPGTDFYNSCVEKNIIKTQATNDDFDGNGHVVVEYPNYRAEDIQKKQQEVLAAFDHGKTKADAKTFMEIGRESFKSIPKNSNVLLLRSTRLWMIEIIVNTMNQYRKTTVDLLGQNSITEGLKSNLGINHIYNYGDGFFSLDTIEPHLIEQLQNKSYDYVLLPMANNHLEGYRNVLDVARLIEPKVILGIYPEGNVFLIKEKKEDSVSLV
;
A
#
# COMPACT_ATOMS: atom_id res chain seq x y z
N GLU A 1 17.76 -17.87 -14.89
CA GLU A 1 16.68 -18.33 -15.78
C GLU A 1 15.46 -17.43 -15.74
N MET A 2 14.70 -17.34 -14.64
CA MET A 2 13.48 -16.50 -14.57
C MET A 2 13.68 -15.06 -15.05
N LYS A 3 14.70 -14.35 -14.54
CA LYS A 3 15.02 -12.97 -14.98
C LYS A 3 15.29 -12.91 -16.49
N SER A 4 16.07 -13.86 -17.01
CA SER A 4 16.40 -13.97 -18.44
C SER A 4 15.18 -14.26 -19.31
N ALA A 5 14.17 -14.95 -18.76
CA ALA A 5 12.89 -15.21 -19.41
C ALA A 5 11.90 -14.01 -19.34
N GLY A 6 12.31 -12.88 -18.77
CA GLY A 6 11.49 -11.65 -18.73
C GLY A 6 10.65 -11.48 -17.47
N TYR A 7 10.73 -12.39 -16.50
CA TYR A 7 10.12 -12.16 -15.18
C TYR A 7 10.81 -10.98 -14.50
N TYR A 8 10.04 -10.08 -13.90
CA TYR A 8 10.57 -8.89 -13.21
C TYR A 8 10.20 -8.85 -11.72
N LYS A 9 9.15 -9.57 -11.29
CA LYS A 9 8.69 -9.61 -9.89
C LYS A 9 8.27 -11.03 -9.48
N ILE A 10 8.55 -11.43 -8.25
CA ILE A 10 8.09 -12.70 -7.67
C ILE A 10 7.30 -12.44 -6.39
N ARG A 11 6.19 -13.17 -6.21
CA ARG A 11 5.41 -13.17 -4.97
C ARG A 11 5.84 -14.33 -4.07
N PHE A 12 6.20 -14.03 -2.83
CA PHE A 12 6.68 -14.98 -1.83
C PHE A 12 5.77 -15.00 -0.60
N GLY A 13 5.37 -16.21 -0.19
CA GLY A 13 4.79 -16.49 1.11
C GLY A 13 5.86 -16.42 2.19
N ILE A 14 5.94 -15.29 2.88
CA ILE A 14 6.80 -15.12 4.07
C ILE A 14 6.03 -15.58 5.31
N GLU A 15 4.73 -15.28 5.34
CA GLU A 15 3.75 -15.62 6.37
C GLU A 15 4.05 -14.98 7.73
N THR A 16 5.18 -15.28 8.37
CA THR A 16 5.49 -14.78 9.71
C THR A 16 7.00 -14.62 9.89
N GLY A 17 7.40 -13.72 10.78
CA GLY A 17 8.78 -13.60 11.27
C GLY A 17 9.07 -14.42 12.53
N SER A 18 8.07 -15.15 13.06
CA SER A 18 8.20 -15.96 14.26
C SER A 18 8.39 -17.44 13.93
N ASP A 19 9.48 -18.04 14.42
CA ASP A 19 9.69 -19.49 14.37
C ASP A 19 8.59 -20.26 15.13
N HIS A 20 8.10 -19.71 16.24
CA HIS A 20 7.04 -20.34 17.04
C HIS A 20 5.70 -20.38 16.28
N VAL A 21 5.28 -19.26 15.71
CA VAL A 21 4.05 -19.19 14.90
C VAL A 21 4.21 -20.07 13.65
N ALA A 22 5.38 -20.07 13.02
CA ALA A 22 5.65 -20.92 11.86
C ALA A 22 5.54 -22.42 12.16
N GLU A 23 5.99 -22.86 13.34
CA GLU A 23 5.82 -24.22 13.82
C GLU A 23 4.34 -24.55 14.05
N GLN A 24 3.62 -23.67 14.75
CA GLN A 24 2.18 -23.85 15.03
C GLN A 24 1.32 -23.83 13.76
N MET A 25 1.72 -23.07 12.74
CA MET A 25 1.11 -23.04 11.41
C MET A 25 1.60 -24.15 10.48
N THR A 26 2.51 -25.03 10.93
CA THR A 26 3.06 -26.15 10.16
C THR A 26 3.78 -25.75 8.86
N LEU A 27 4.40 -24.56 8.83
CA LEU A 27 5.10 -24.06 7.63
C LEU A 27 6.35 -24.91 7.28
N GLY A 28 6.94 -25.58 8.27
CA GLY A 28 8.06 -26.49 8.11
C GLY A 28 9.24 -25.84 7.36
N LYS A 29 9.82 -26.56 6.39
CA LYS A 29 10.99 -26.09 5.61
C LYS A 29 10.74 -24.81 4.80
N LYS A 30 9.48 -24.38 4.63
CA LYS A 30 9.14 -23.13 3.94
C LYS A 30 9.49 -21.92 4.80
N HIS A 31 9.46 -22.06 6.13
CA HIS A 31 9.92 -21.01 7.04
C HIS A 31 11.42 -21.15 7.29
N ASN A 32 12.21 -20.36 6.56
CA ASN A 32 13.64 -20.24 6.78
C ASN A 32 14.09 -18.81 6.46
N LEU A 33 14.16 -17.98 7.49
CA LEU A 33 14.42 -16.54 7.34
C LEU A 33 15.82 -16.24 6.79
N ASN A 34 16.82 -17.08 7.07
CA ASN A 34 18.16 -16.92 6.51
C ASN A 34 18.18 -17.18 5.00
N LYS A 35 17.50 -18.24 4.56
CA LYS A 35 17.35 -18.55 3.14
C LYS A 35 16.52 -17.49 2.42
N LEU A 36 15.44 -17.00 3.06
CA LEU A 36 14.64 -15.89 2.55
C LEU A 36 15.52 -14.67 2.27
N ARG A 37 16.26 -14.19 3.27
CA ARG A 37 17.18 -13.03 3.13
C ARG A 37 18.20 -13.24 2.00
N SER A 38 18.78 -14.43 1.89
CA SER A 38 19.72 -14.75 0.82
C SER A 38 19.08 -14.69 -0.57
N ILE A 39 17.88 -15.25 -0.74
CA ILE A 39 17.14 -15.22 -2.02
C ILE A 39 16.75 -13.79 -2.40
N LEU A 40 16.24 -13.02 -1.44
CA LEU A 40 15.81 -11.64 -1.69
C LEU A 40 17.02 -10.75 -2.06
N SER A 41 18.14 -10.91 -1.36
CA SER A 41 19.37 -10.16 -1.66
C SER A 41 19.90 -10.51 -3.05
N PHE A 42 20.00 -11.80 -3.37
CA PHE A 42 20.42 -12.24 -4.70
C PHE A 42 19.49 -11.72 -5.80
N GLY A 43 18.17 -11.78 -5.59
CA GLY A 43 17.20 -11.26 -6.55
C GLY A 43 17.34 -9.76 -6.76
N LYS A 44 17.54 -8.99 -5.69
CA LYS A 44 17.79 -7.55 -5.77
C LYS A 44 19.01 -7.25 -6.63
N ASP A 45 20.11 -7.98 -6.43
CA ASP A 45 21.36 -7.78 -7.19
C ASP A 45 21.18 -8.01 -8.70
N ILE A 46 20.24 -8.88 -9.10
CA ILE A 46 19.89 -9.12 -10.51
C ILE A 46 18.68 -8.32 -11.00
N GLY A 47 18.20 -7.35 -10.22
CA GLY A 47 17.08 -6.48 -10.56
C GLY A 47 15.72 -7.19 -10.61
N MET A 48 15.51 -8.20 -9.76
CA MET A 48 14.20 -8.78 -9.49
C MET A 48 13.52 -8.04 -8.34
N LEU A 49 12.21 -7.82 -8.47
CA LEU A 49 11.37 -7.26 -7.43
C LEU A 49 10.65 -8.36 -6.64
N PHE A 50 10.25 -8.05 -5.42
CA PHE A 50 9.59 -8.99 -4.54
C PHE A 50 8.31 -8.43 -3.93
N TYR A 51 7.28 -9.27 -3.96
CA TYR A 51 6.02 -9.07 -3.26
C TYR A 51 5.97 -10.07 -2.11
N GLY A 52 5.96 -9.60 -0.85
CA GLY A 52 5.77 -10.45 0.32
C GLY A 52 4.30 -10.60 0.71
N THR A 53 3.86 -11.83 1.00
CA THR A 53 2.61 -12.07 1.73
C THR A 53 2.91 -12.44 3.18
N ILE A 54 2.23 -11.76 4.09
CA ILE A 54 2.39 -11.83 5.54
C ILE A 54 1.02 -12.15 6.15
N SER A 55 1.03 -12.90 7.24
CA SER A 55 -0.15 -13.23 8.02
C SER A 55 0.12 -12.93 9.51
N VAL A 56 -0.87 -12.35 10.20
CA VAL A 56 -0.83 -12.13 11.66
C VAL A 56 -2.01 -12.82 12.33
N GLY A 57 -1.92 -13.10 13.63
CA GLY A 57 -3.01 -13.73 14.37
C GLY A 57 -3.30 -15.18 13.99
N GLY A 58 -2.30 -15.92 13.49
CA GLY A 58 -2.38 -17.37 13.32
C GLY A 58 -2.22 -18.15 14.63
N LEU A 59 -2.27 -19.48 14.57
CA LEU A 59 -1.97 -20.31 15.75
C LEU A 59 -0.60 -19.97 16.34
N GLY A 60 -0.53 -19.88 17.67
CA GLY A 60 0.70 -19.51 18.38
C GLY A 60 0.96 -18.00 18.43
N SER A 61 0.12 -17.17 17.80
CA SER A 61 0.34 -15.72 17.82
C SER A 61 0.10 -15.13 19.21
N SER A 62 0.96 -14.19 19.56
CA SER A 62 0.82 -13.26 20.68
C SER A 62 1.29 -11.88 20.23
N VAL A 63 1.14 -10.88 21.09
CA VAL A 63 1.67 -9.54 20.83
C VAL A 63 3.18 -9.60 20.52
N GLU A 64 3.93 -10.39 21.28
CA GLU A 64 5.38 -10.55 21.14
C GLU A 64 5.76 -11.33 19.88
N GLU A 65 5.03 -12.39 19.55
CA GLU A 65 5.34 -13.22 18.39
C GLU A 65 5.03 -12.50 17.07
N ASP A 66 3.89 -11.83 16.97
CA ASP A 66 3.60 -11.03 15.77
C ASP A 66 4.48 -9.77 15.68
N GLN A 67 5.04 -9.28 16.79
CA GLN A 67 6.03 -8.20 16.74
C GLN A 67 7.27 -8.60 15.95
N LYS A 68 7.72 -9.86 16.02
CA LYS A 68 8.84 -10.35 15.21
C LYS A 68 8.55 -10.24 13.70
N THR A 69 7.29 -10.39 13.31
CA THR A 69 6.83 -10.19 11.94
C THR A 69 6.89 -8.71 11.53
N VAL A 70 6.48 -7.79 12.41
CA VAL A 70 6.62 -6.34 12.18
C VAL A 70 8.09 -5.97 11.98
N ASP A 71 8.98 -6.45 12.84
CA ASP A 71 10.41 -6.17 12.80
C ASP A 71 11.06 -6.71 11.52
N LEU A 72 10.72 -7.95 11.13
CA LEU A 72 11.17 -8.54 9.88
C LEU A 72 10.71 -7.72 8.67
N VAL A 73 9.45 -7.30 8.63
CA VAL A 73 8.92 -6.51 7.50
C VAL A 73 9.62 -5.17 7.38
N TYR A 74 9.87 -4.47 8.50
CA TYR A 74 10.66 -3.25 8.50
C TYR A 74 12.08 -3.50 7.98
N GLU A 75 12.74 -4.57 8.45
CA GLU A 75 14.09 -4.96 8.02
C GLU A 75 14.14 -5.17 6.49
N LEU A 76 13.25 -6.00 5.95
CA LEU A 76 13.22 -6.33 4.52
C LEU A 76 12.92 -5.09 3.67
N ALA A 77 11.93 -4.29 4.05
CA ALA A 77 11.56 -3.08 3.32
C ALA A 77 12.67 -2.01 3.36
N SER A 78 13.25 -1.76 4.54
CA SER A 78 14.31 -0.74 4.72
C SER A 78 15.62 -1.08 4.03
N ASN A 79 15.88 -2.36 3.77
CA ASN A 79 17.02 -2.81 2.97
C ASN A 79 16.69 -2.89 1.46
N GLY A 80 15.49 -2.47 1.04
CA GLY A 80 15.04 -2.52 -0.36
C GLY A 80 14.88 -3.94 -0.90
N LEU A 81 14.65 -4.92 -0.02
CA LEU A 81 14.48 -6.34 -0.37
C LEU A 81 13.04 -6.70 -0.72
N MET A 82 12.09 -5.79 -0.48
CA MET A 82 10.66 -6.00 -0.74
C MET A 82 10.02 -4.71 -1.28
N GLN A 83 9.28 -4.82 -2.37
CA GLN A 83 8.67 -3.68 -3.08
C GLN A 83 7.16 -3.61 -2.89
N GLU A 84 6.51 -4.74 -2.68
CA GLU A 84 5.08 -4.84 -2.43
C GLU A 84 4.81 -5.77 -1.25
N ILE A 85 3.70 -5.53 -0.56
CA ILE A 85 3.28 -6.32 0.58
C ILE A 85 1.77 -6.54 0.54
N GLN A 86 1.35 -7.71 1.00
CA GLN A 86 0.01 -7.96 1.50
C GLN A 86 0.09 -8.52 2.90
N VAL A 87 -0.76 -8.01 3.78
CA VAL A 87 -0.87 -8.48 5.15
C VAL A 87 -2.30 -8.94 5.36
N SER A 88 -2.48 -10.22 5.66
CA SER A 88 -3.77 -10.80 6.02
C SER A 88 -3.86 -11.09 7.51
N ILE A 89 -5.07 -11.03 8.03
CA ILE A 89 -5.40 -11.73 9.26
C ILE A 89 -5.44 -13.23 8.90
N ASN A 90 -4.83 -14.07 9.73
CA ASN A 90 -4.86 -15.51 9.51
C ASN A 90 -6.28 -16.02 9.81
N THR A 91 -7.04 -16.32 8.77
CA THR A 91 -8.44 -16.72 8.90
C THR A 91 -8.56 -18.25 8.83
N PRO A 92 -9.12 -18.92 9.85
CA PRO A 92 -9.36 -20.36 9.85
C PRO A 92 -10.46 -20.70 8.83
N GLN A 93 -10.09 -20.99 7.59
CA GLN A 93 -11.07 -21.33 6.56
C GLN A 93 -11.67 -22.72 6.83
N PRO A 94 -13.01 -22.89 6.79
CA PRO A 94 -13.65 -24.20 7.01
C PRO A 94 -13.05 -25.31 6.15
N GLY A 95 -12.75 -26.45 6.77
CA GLY A 95 -12.11 -27.60 6.12
C GLY A 95 -10.57 -27.57 6.12
N THR A 96 -9.94 -26.55 6.71
CA THR A 96 -8.48 -26.53 6.92
C THR A 96 -8.09 -27.08 8.29
N ASP A 97 -6.85 -27.56 8.42
CA ASP A 97 -6.29 -27.99 9.71
C ASP A 97 -6.29 -26.87 10.75
N PHE A 98 -6.13 -25.62 10.31
CA PHE A 98 -6.23 -24.46 11.18
C PHE A 98 -7.64 -24.30 11.74
N TYR A 99 -8.67 -24.41 10.89
CA TYR A 99 -10.07 -24.37 11.35
C TYR A 99 -10.38 -25.48 12.34
N ASN A 100 -9.98 -26.72 12.03
CA ASN A 100 -10.19 -27.86 12.92
C ASN A 100 -9.53 -27.62 14.29
N SER A 101 -8.28 -27.14 14.29
CA SER A 101 -7.56 -26.77 15.52
C SER A 101 -8.27 -25.67 16.32
N CYS A 102 -8.88 -24.70 15.64
CA CYS A 102 -9.64 -23.63 16.29
C CYS A 102 -10.96 -24.13 16.90
N VAL A 103 -11.65 -25.05 16.22
CA VAL A 103 -12.86 -25.72 16.74
C VAL A 103 -12.52 -26.55 17.97
N GLU A 104 -11.48 -27.37 17.91
CA GLU A 104 -11.03 -28.23 19.02
C GLU A 104 -10.63 -27.42 20.26
N LYS A 105 -9.98 -26.26 20.05
CA LYS A 105 -9.59 -25.33 21.13
C LYS A 105 -10.74 -24.43 21.58
N ASN A 106 -11.90 -24.47 20.92
CA ASN A 106 -13.06 -23.60 21.16
C ASN A 106 -12.68 -22.11 21.13
N ILE A 107 -11.89 -21.70 20.13
CA ILE A 107 -11.40 -20.32 19.96
C ILE A 107 -12.03 -19.60 18.76
N ILE A 108 -12.99 -20.21 18.06
CA ILE A 108 -13.77 -19.49 17.04
C ILE A 108 -14.82 -18.64 17.75
N LYS A 109 -14.95 -17.38 17.34
CA LYS A 109 -15.97 -16.46 17.88
C LYS A 109 -17.36 -17.02 17.68
N THR A 110 -18.14 -17.08 18.77
CA THR A 110 -19.51 -17.59 18.77
C THR A 110 -20.43 -16.84 17.81
N GLN A 111 -20.21 -15.53 17.64
CA GLN A 111 -21.00 -14.66 16.75
C GLN A 111 -20.44 -14.50 15.33
N ALA A 112 -19.39 -15.24 14.95
CA ALA A 112 -18.86 -15.16 13.58
C ALA A 112 -19.85 -15.76 12.57
N THR A 113 -20.12 -14.99 11.53
CA THR A 113 -20.87 -15.39 10.34
C THR A 113 -19.90 -15.82 9.23
N ASN A 114 -20.41 -16.43 8.16
CA ASN A 114 -19.56 -16.82 7.02
C ASN A 114 -18.85 -15.63 6.37
N ASP A 115 -19.48 -14.45 6.36
CA ASP A 115 -18.93 -13.24 5.75
C ASP A 115 -17.74 -12.69 6.55
N ASP A 116 -17.63 -13.04 7.85
CA ASP A 116 -16.50 -12.66 8.69
C ASP A 116 -15.24 -13.48 8.39
N PHE A 117 -15.33 -14.59 7.64
CA PHE A 117 -14.16 -15.39 7.25
C PHE A 117 -13.41 -14.76 6.06
N ASP A 118 -13.18 -13.45 6.12
CA ASP A 118 -12.29 -12.74 5.20
C ASP A 118 -10.92 -12.50 5.85
N GLY A 119 -9.86 -12.55 5.05
CA GLY A 119 -8.48 -12.36 5.53
C GLY A 119 -8.05 -10.89 5.64
N ASN A 120 -8.96 -9.93 5.44
CA ASN A 120 -8.58 -8.53 5.25
C ASN A 120 -9.14 -7.57 6.31
N GLY A 121 -10.30 -7.87 6.88
CA GLY A 121 -11.06 -6.98 7.77
C GLY A 121 -11.48 -7.61 9.09
N HIS A 122 -11.64 -8.93 9.17
CA HIS A 122 -12.24 -9.56 10.35
C HIS A 122 -11.32 -10.59 11.02
N VAL A 123 -11.31 -10.55 12.36
CA VAL A 123 -10.68 -11.58 13.19
C VAL A 123 -11.78 -12.44 13.75
N VAL A 124 -11.81 -13.71 13.36
CA VAL A 124 -12.82 -14.70 13.79
C VAL A 124 -12.34 -15.62 14.92
N VAL A 125 -11.13 -15.39 15.42
CA VAL A 125 -10.54 -16.13 16.54
C VAL A 125 -10.50 -15.29 17.82
N GLU A 126 -10.58 -15.96 18.97
CA GLU A 126 -10.40 -15.38 20.30
C GLU A 126 -9.32 -16.16 21.06
N TYR A 127 -8.13 -15.56 21.18
CA TYR A 127 -7.07 -16.10 22.01
C TYR A 127 -7.16 -15.55 23.43
N PRO A 128 -6.85 -16.36 24.48
CA PRO A 128 -6.96 -15.94 25.87
C PRO A 128 -6.20 -14.65 26.22
N ASN A 129 -5.03 -14.44 25.62
CA ASN A 129 -4.12 -13.33 25.93
C ASN A 129 -3.79 -12.45 24.70
N TYR A 130 -4.58 -12.54 23.63
CA TYR A 130 -4.35 -11.73 22.43
C TYR A 130 -5.67 -11.44 21.73
N ARG A 131 -6.19 -10.22 21.96
CA ARG A 131 -7.54 -9.84 21.55
C ARG A 131 -7.61 -9.61 20.05
N ALA A 132 -8.80 -9.77 19.49
CA ALA A 132 -9.07 -9.48 18.08
C ALA A 132 -8.67 -8.05 17.67
N GLU A 133 -8.93 -7.06 18.52
CA GLU A 133 -8.52 -5.66 18.30
C GLU A 133 -6.99 -5.52 18.21
N ASP A 134 -6.25 -6.26 19.05
CA ASP A 134 -4.79 -6.24 19.04
C ASP A 134 -4.22 -6.90 17.77
N ILE A 135 -4.85 -7.97 17.29
CA ILE A 135 -4.49 -8.61 16.01
C ILE A 135 -4.73 -7.67 14.83
N GLN A 136 -5.88 -6.99 14.79
CA GLN A 136 -6.16 -5.98 13.76
C GLN A 136 -5.16 -4.84 13.82
N LYS A 137 -4.87 -4.33 15.02
CA LYS A 137 -3.84 -3.31 15.21
C LYS A 137 -2.48 -3.80 14.72
N LYS A 138 -2.14 -5.06 14.98
CA LYS A 138 -0.88 -5.64 14.54
C LYS A 138 -0.78 -5.74 13.02
N GLN A 139 -1.87 -6.07 12.32
CA GLN A 139 -1.94 -6.01 10.86
C GLN A 139 -1.59 -4.60 10.35
N GLN A 140 -2.14 -3.56 11.00
CA GLN A 140 -1.83 -2.16 10.67
C GLN A 140 -0.38 -1.79 10.99
N GLU A 141 0.18 -2.28 12.11
CA GLU A 141 1.58 -2.07 12.48
C GLU A 141 2.55 -2.70 11.47
N VAL A 142 2.26 -3.90 10.95
CA VAL A 142 3.07 -4.52 9.88
C VAL A 142 3.07 -3.63 8.62
N LEU A 143 1.89 -3.14 8.24
CA LEU A 143 1.75 -2.24 7.09
C LEU A 143 2.49 -0.90 7.30
N ALA A 144 2.46 -0.35 8.52
CA ALA A 144 3.21 0.86 8.87
C ALA A 144 4.72 0.61 8.89
N ALA A 145 5.18 -0.54 9.40
CA ALA A 145 6.59 -0.95 9.34
C ALA A 145 7.09 -1.06 7.90
N PHE A 146 6.27 -1.62 7.00
CA PHE A 146 6.58 -1.63 5.57
C PHE A 146 6.73 -0.22 5.01
N ASP A 147 5.76 0.67 5.29
CA ASP A 147 5.77 2.05 4.81
C ASP A 147 7.00 2.82 5.33
N HIS A 148 7.33 2.71 6.62
CA HIS A 148 8.54 3.30 7.20
C HIS A 148 9.82 2.74 6.57
N GLY A 149 9.87 1.43 6.32
CA GLY A 149 11.00 0.80 5.66
C GLY A 149 11.18 1.31 4.23
N LYS A 150 10.09 1.39 3.46
CA LYS A 150 10.11 1.94 2.10
C LYS A 150 10.54 3.39 2.06
N THR A 151 10.03 4.24 2.96
CA THR A 151 10.49 5.63 3.09
C THR A 151 12.00 5.68 3.32
N LYS A 152 12.53 4.88 4.24
CA LYS A 152 13.98 4.83 4.52
C LYS A 152 14.80 4.37 3.30
N ALA A 153 14.34 3.37 2.57
CA ALA A 153 15.05 2.81 1.43
C ALA A 153 15.04 3.74 0.20
N ASP A 154 13.89 4.37 -0.08
CA ASP A 154 13.64 4.97 -1.39
C ASP A 154 13.66 6.50 -1.38
N ALA A 155 13.47 7.14 -0.22
CA ALA A 155 13.33 8.61 -0.16
C ALA A 155 14.50 9.34 -0.80
N LYS A 156 15.73 8.86 -0.61
CA LYS A 156 16.92 9.49 -1.21
C LYS A 156 16.87 9.48 -2.73
N THR A 157 16.73 8.29 -3.33
CA THR A 157 16.66 8.12 -4.78
C THR A 157 15.47 8.88 -5.37
N PHE A 158 14.30 8.78 -4.72
CA PHE A 158 13.11 9.50 -5.14
C PHE A 158 13.36 11.02 -5.12
N MET A 159 13.92 11.57 -4.04
CA MET A 159 14.18 13.01 -3.94
C MET A 159 15.17 13.48 -5.01
N GLU A 160 16.19 12.69 -5.32
CA GLU A 160 17.18 13.02 -6.35
C GLU A 160 16.54 13.10 -7.75
N ILE A 161 15.72 12.11 -8.13
CA ILE A 161 15.02 12.08 -9.42
C ILE A 161 13.88 13.11 -9.45
N GLY A 162 13.04 13.09 -8.43
CA GLY A 162 11.86 13.95 -8.29
C GLY A 162 12.20 15.43 -8.29
N ARG A 163 13.37 15.83 -7.75
CA ARG A 163 13.86 17.22 -7.82
C ARG A 163 13.93 17.74 -9.26
N GLU A 164 14.37 16.90 -10.20
CA GLU A 164 14.44 17.26 -11.61
C GLU A 164 13.08 17.13 -12.28
N SER A 165 12.37 16.02 -12.07
CA SER A 165 11.08 15.77 -12.71
C SER A 165 10.00 16.79 -12.33
N PHE A 166 9.97 17.26 -11.08
CA PHE A 166 9.02 18.27 -10.62
C PHE A 166 9.34 19.69 -11.11
N LYS A 167 10.45 19.94 -11.83
CA LYS A 167 10.68 21.24 -12.48
C LYS A 167 9.62 21.56 -13.53
N SER A 168 9.00 20.53 -14.11
CA SER A 168 7.90 20.64 -15.08
C SER A 168 6.62 21.25 -14.51
N ILE A 169 6.47 21.29 -13.18
CA ILE A 169 5.34 21.89 -12.47
C ILE A 169 5.77 23.30 -12.01
N PRO A 170 5.25 24.39 -12.59
CA PRO A 170 5.61 25.76 -12.21
C PRO A 170 5.46 26.04 -10.71
N LYS A 171 6.23 27.01 -10.20
CA LYS A 171 6.03 27.49 -8.84
C LYS A 171 4.68 28.20 -8.75
N ASN A 172 4.01 28.08 -7.60
CA ASN A 172 2.68 28.63 -7.32
C ASN A 172 1.52 27.97 -8.07
N SER A 173 1.73 26.80 -8.67
CA SER A 173 0.63 26.02 -9.23
C SER A 173 -0.27 25.47 -8.13
N ASN A 174 -1.58 25.43 -8.40
CA ASN A 174 -2.54 24.70 -7.58
C ASN A 174 -2.41 23.20 -7.90
N VAL A 175 -1.96 22.42 -6.93
CA VAL A 175 -1.67 21.00 -7.13
C VAL A 175 -2.54 20.14 -6.21
N LEU A 176 -3.23 19.16 -6.78
CA LEU A 176 -3.93 18.12 -6.05
C LEU A 176 -3.20 16.79 -6.20
N LEU A 177 -2.93 16.12 -5.08
CA LEU A 177 -2.37 14.78 -5.03
C LEU A 177 -3.48 13.76 -4.76
N LEU A 178 -3.59 12.72 -5.58
CA LEU A 178 -4.52 11.62 -5.33
C LEU A 178 -3.83 10.53 -4.49
N ARG A 179 -4.43 10.13 -3.38
CA ARG A 179 -3.95 9.03 -2.53
C ARG A 179 -4.26 7.68 -3.19
N SER A 180 -3.60 7.39 -4.31
CA SER A 180 -3.74 6.14 -5.09
C SER A 180 -2.67 5.09 -4.79
N THR A 181 -1.76 5.38 -3.86
CA THR A 181 -0.67 4.48 -3.43
C THR A 181 -0.52 4.49 -1.92
N ARG A 182 0.38 3.64 -1.39
CA ARG A 182 0.67 3.56 0.05
C ARG A 182 1.28 4.86 0.59
N LEU A 183 1.14 5.08 1.90
CA LEU A 183 1.47 6.36 2.53
C LEU A 183 2.95 6.76 2.36
N TRP A 184 3.88 5.80 2.35
CA TRP A 184 5.30 6.08 2.14
C TRP A 184 5.56 6.91 0.88
N MET A 185 4.87 6.60 -0.23
CA MET A 185 5.06 7.30 -1.50
C MET A 185 4.41 8.67 -1.49
N ILE A 186 3.23 8.78 -0.87
CA ILE A 186 2.50 10.05 -0.70
C ILE A 186 3.35 11.03 0.11
N GLU A 187 3.90 10.59 1.25
CA GLU A 187 4.75 11.41 2.10
C GLU A 187 6.01 11.87 1.38
N ILE A 188 6.68 10.97 0.65
CA ILE A 188 7.89 11.33 -0.11
C ILE A 188 7.57 12.34 -1.22
N ILE A 189 6.45 12.20 -1.94
CA ILE A 189 6.02 13.17 -2.95
C ILE A 189 5.80 14.54 -2.32
N VAL A 190 4.99 14.60 -1.26
CA VAL A 190 4.66 15.83 -0.54
C VAL A 190 5.92 16.51 -0.01
N ASN A 191 6.80 15.75 0.64
CA ASN A 191 8.03 16.26 1.23
C ASN A 191 8.98 16.79 0.14
N THR A 192 9.11 16.08 -0.98
CA THR A 192 9.95 16.49 -2.11
C THR A 192 9.42 17.79 -2.75
N MET A 193 8.10 17.88 -2.98
CA MET A 193 7.46 19.09 -3.50
C MET A 193 7.65 20.29 -2.56
N ASN A 194 7.37 20.11 -1.28
CA ASN A 194 7.52 21.17 -0.28
C ASN A 194 8.97 21.63 -0.14
N GLN A 195 9.92 20.69 -0.06
CA GLN A 195 11.34 21.00 0.12
C GLN A 195 11.93 21.78 -1.08
N TYR A 196 11.69 21.33 -2.31
CA TYR A 196 12.36 21.87 -3.50
C TYR A 196 11.56 22.94 -4.25
N ARG A 197 10.23 22.92 -4.17
CA ARG A 197 9.37 23.88 -4.87
C ARG A 197 8.80 24.95 -3.95
N LYS A 198 8.77 24.70 -2.62
CA LYS A 198 8.02 25.51 -1.64
C LYS A 198 6.54 25.60 -2.02
N THR A 199 6.03 24.51 -2.59
CA THR A 199 4.64 24.37 -3.03
C THR A 199 3.98 23.34 -2.12
N THR A 200 2.93 23.76 -1.43
CA THR A 200 2.03 22.85 -0.72
C THR A 200 1.08 22.20 -1.71
N VAL A 201 0.60 21.00 -1.39
CA VAL A 201 -0.40 20.29 -2.19
C VAL A 201 -1.68 20.13 -1.40
N ASP A 202 -2.81 20.11 -2.09
CA ASP A 202 -4.02 19.53 -1.53
C ASP A 202 -3.99 18.01 -1.76
N LEU A 203 -4.64 17.23 -0.91
CA LEU A 203 -4.67 15.77 -0.97
C LEU A 203 -6.11 15.26 -1.02
N LEU A 204 -6.42 14.30 -1.88
CA LEU A 204 -7.67 13.55 -1.88
C LEU A 204 -7.41 12.09 -1.44
N GLY A 205 -8.02 11.64 -0.35
CA GLY A 205 -7.81 10.28 0.19
C GLY A 205 -8.91 9.77 1.13
N GLN A 206 -8.76 8.53 1.62
CA GLN A 206 -9.71 7.94 2.57
C GLN A 206 -9.74 8.65 3.93
N ASN A 207 -10.79 8.46 4.74
CA ASN A 207 -10.89 9.00 6.10
C ASN A 207 -9.73 8.53 7.01
N SER A 208 -9.35 7.27 6.89
CA SER A 208 -8.38 6.60 7.77
C SER A 208 -6.97 7.19 7.74
N ILE A 209 -6.61 7.96 6.71
CA ILE A 209 -5.27 8.53 6.54
C ILE A 209 -5.12 9.94 7.13
N THR A 210 -6.24 10.61 7.45
CA THR A 210 -6.24 12.04 7.76
C THR A 210 -5.37 12.34 8.99
N GLU A 211 -5.52 11.57 10.08
CA GLU A 211 -4.78 11.83 11.31
C GLU A 211 -3.26 11.70 11.11
N GLY A 212 -2.81 10.70 10.34
CA GLY A 212 -1.38 10.48 10.07
C GLY A 212 -0.73 11.59 9.23
N LEU A 213 -1.51 12.29 8.40
CA LEU A 213 -1.00 13.30 7.47
C LEU A 213 -1.27 14.75 7.88
N LYS A 214 -2.13 15.00 8.88
CA LYS A 214 -2.46 16.36 9.39
C LYS A 214 -1.23 17.18 9.80
N SER A 215 -0.19 16.53 10.31
CA SER A 215 1.04 17.19 10.77
C SER A 215 2.03 17.48 9.64
N ASN A 216 1.77 17.03 8.40
CA ASN A 216 2.68 17.25 7.29
C ASN A 216 2.54 18.67 6.73
N LEU A 217 3.58 19.50 6.96
CA LEU A 217 3.64 20.90 6.54
C LEU A 217 3.59 21.12 5.02
N GLY A 218 3.76 20.07 4.21
CA GLY A 218 3.61 20.14 2.75
C GLY A 218 2.17 19.99 2.27
N ILE A 219 1.22 19.69 3.15
CA ILE A 219 -0.20 19.52 2.81
C ILE A 219 -0.96 20.76 3.27
N ASN A 220 -1.70 21.37 2.34
CA ASN A 220 -2.52 22.55 2.62
C ASN A 220 -3.95 22.16 3.01
N HIS A 221 -4.57 21.22 2.29
CA HIS A 221 -5.89 20.71 2.60
C HIS A 221 -5.98 19.20 2.35
N ILE A 222 -6.77 18.49 3.17
CA ILE A 222 -7.09 17.08 2.98
C ILE A 222 -8.59 16.96 2.71
N TYR A 223 -8.91 16.52 1.50
CA TYR A 223 -10.24 16.11 1.08
C TYR A 223 -10.44 14.62 1.34
N ASN A 224 -11.56 14.27 1.94
CA ASN A 224 -11.89 12.89 2.23
C ASN A 224 -13.12 12.43 1.47
N TYR A 225 -13.03 11.27 0.82
CA TYR A 225 -14.14 10.66 0.10
C TYR A 225 -14.83 9.52 0.89
N GLY A 226 -14.50 9.34 2.17
CA GLY A 226 -15.02 8.23 2.96
C GLY A 226 -14.05 7.05 3.04
N ASP A 227 -14.61 5.85 3.14
CA ASP A 227 -13.88 4.60 3.23
C ASP A 227 -14.08 3.75 1.97
N GLY A 228 -13.22 2.77 1.75
CA GLY A 228 -13.28 1.86 0.60
C GLY A 228 -12.31 2.19 -0.54
N PHE A 229 -12.62 1.63 -1.71
CA PHE A 229 -11.77 1.75 -2.90
C PHE A 229 -11.85 3.14 -3.50
N PHE A 230 -10.77 3.56 -4.16
CA PHE A 230 -10.76 4.83 -4.88
C PHE A 230 -11.54 4.68 -6.19
N SER A 231 -12.82 5.07 -6.21
CA SER A 231 -13.67 5.03 -7.42
C SER A 231 -14.67 6.18 -7.47
N LEU A 232 -15.27 6.38 -8.65
CA LEU A 232 -16.35 7.35 -8.84
C LEU A 232 -17.54 7.08 -7.90
N ASP A 233 -17.87 5.81 -7.69
CA ASP A 233 -19.00 5.40 -6.85
C ASP A 233 -18.81 5.74 -5.37
N THR A 234 -17.56 5.87 -4.92
CA THR A 234 -17.24 6.26 -3.54
C THR A 234 -17.14 7.76 -3.32
N ILE A 235 -17.05 8.57 -4.37
CA ILE A 235 -16.84 10.01 -4.25
C ILE A 235 -18.17 10.74 -4.44
N GLU A 236 -18.65 11.36 -3.37
CA GLU A 236 -19.88 12.14 -3.39
C GLU A 236 -19.83 13.28 -4.43
N PRO A 237 -20.91 13.52 -5.20
CA PRO A 237 -20.93 14.55 -6.24
C PRO A 237 -20.55 15.95 -5.76
N HIS A 238 -20.95 16.31 -4.53
CA HIS A 238 -20.60 17.59 -3.94
C HIS A 238 -19.09 17.76 -3.71
N LEU A 239 -18.37 16.67 -3.41
CA LEU A 239 -16.93 16.72 -3.26
C LEU A 239 -16.24 16.97 -4.61
N ILE A 240 -16.73 16.36 -5.69
CA ILE A 240 -16.23 16.65 -7.04
C ILE A 240 -16.44 18.12 -7.40
N GLU A 241 -17.65 18.66 -7.16
CA GLU A 241 -17.95 20.08 -7.40
C GLU A 241 -17.00 20.99 -6.60
N GLN A 242 -16.73 20.66 -5.33
CA GLN A 242 -15.79 21.39 -4.50
C GLN A 242 -14.36 21.38 -5.07
N LEU A 243 -13.90 20.23 -5.60
CA LEU A 243 -12.58 20.08 -6.21
C LEU A 243 -12.49 20.80 -7.56
N GLN A 244 -13.54 20.77 -8.38
CA GLN A 244 -13.60 21.52 -9.65
C GLN A 244 -13.52 23.04 -9.41
N ASN A 245 -14.24 23.54 -8.40
CA ASN A 245 -14.23 24.96 -8.02
C ASN A 245 -12.86 25.48 -7.58
N LYS A 246 -11.91 24.60 -7.23
CA LYS A 246 -10.52 24.98 -6.92
C LYS A 246 -9.68 25.25 -8.16
N SER A 247 -10.11 24.77 -9.34
CA SER A 247 -9.40 24.97 -10.62
C SER A 247 -7.92 24.59 -10.54
N TYR A 248 -7.64 23.32 -10.24
CA TYR A 248 -6.28 22.81 -10.11
C TYR A 248 -5.51 22.91 -11.44
N ASP A 249 -4.27 23.38 -11.38
CA ASP A 249 -3.37 23.36 -12.54
C ASP A 249 -2.89 21.94 -12.82
N TYR A 250 -2.59 21.19 -11.75
CA TYR A 250 -2.06 19.83 -11.85
C TYR A 250 -2.78 18.88 -10.90
N VAL A 251 -3.18 17.72 -11.42
CA VAL A 251 -3.51 16.54 -10.60
C VAL A 251 -2.39 15.53 -10.73
N LEU A 252 -1.84 15.13 -9.59
CA LEU A 252 -0.77 14.15 -9.47
C LEU A 252 -1.36 12.78 -9.14
N LEU A 253 -0.97 11.78 -9.92
CA LEU A 253 -1.44 10.41 -9.84
C LEU A 253 -0.25 9.48 -9.55
N PRO A 254 0.07 9.25 -8.27
CA PRO A 254 1.06 8.27 -7.86
C PRO A 254 0.67 6.87 -8.34
N MET A 255 1.66 6.13 -8.86
CA MET A 255 1.46 4.76 -9.33
C MET A 255 2.48 3.85 -8.67
N ALA A 256 2.01 2.75 -8.09
CA ALA A 256 2.82 1.73 -7.43
C ALA A 256 3.48 0.78 -8.44
N ASN A 257 3.03 0.78 -9.69
CA ASN A 257 3.60 0.00 -10.78
C ASN A 257 3.78 0.88 -12.02
N ASN A 258 4.50 0.36 -13.01
CA ASN A 258 4.87 1.08 -14.22
C ASN A 258 3.80 1.06 -15.33
N HIS A 259 2.56 0.59 -15.05
CA HIS A 259 1.50 0.41 -16.03
C HIS A 259 0.21 1.16 -15.65
N LEU A 260 -0.41 1.87 -16.60
CA LEU A 260 -1.64 2.64 -16.34
C LEU A 260 -2.91 1.79 -16.23
N GLU A 261 -2.91 0.55 -16.73
CA GLU A 261 -4.14 -0.25 -16.90
C GLU A 261 -4.87 -0.51 -15.58
N GLY A 262 -4.16 -0.57 -14.45
CA GLY A 262 -4.73 -0.72 -13.11
C GLY A 262 -5.25 0.57 -12.46
N TYR A 263 -5.10 1.73 -13.10
CA TYR A 263 -5.39 3.04 -12.52
C TYR A 263 -6.63 3.73 -13.11
N ARG A 264 -7.47 2.99 -13.84
CA ARG A 264 -8.65 3.55 -14.52
C ARG A 264 -9.56 4.36 -13.59
N ASN A 265 -9.94 3.79 -12.44
CA ASN A 265 -10.82 4.50 -11.49
C ASN A 265 -10.19 5.81 -10.99
N VAL A 266 -8.89 5.78 -10.68
CA VAL A 266 -8.16 6.97 -10.21
C VAL A 266 -8.10 8.03 -11.31
N LEU A 267 -7.89 7.59 -12.55
CA LEU A 267 -7.83 8.47 -13.71
C LEU A 267 -9.19 9.07 -14.06
N ASP A 268 -10.27 8.30 -13.91
CA ASP A 268 -11.62 8.79 -14.16
C ASP A 268 -12.01 9.86 -13.13
N VAL A 269 -11.64 9.69 -11.86
CA VAL A 269 -11.75 10.75 -10.83
C VAL A 269 -10.90 11.97 -11.20
N ALA A 270 -9.63 11.76 -11.57
CA ALA A 270 -8.73 12.86 -11.96
C ALA A 270 -9.29 13.70 -13.12
N ARG A 271 -9.97 13.05 -14.07
CA ARG A 271 -10.63 13.71 -15.21
C ARG A 271 -11.87 14.49 -14.81
N LEU A 272 -12.69 13.95 -13.90
CA LEU A 272 -13.87 14.67 -13.40
C LEU A 272 -13.49 15.96 -12.65
N ILE A 273 -12.29 16.05 -12.08
CA ILE A 273 -11.81 17.26 -11.42
C ILE A 273 -11.43 18.37 -12.43
N GLU A 274 -11.30 18.02 -13.71
CA GLU A 274 -10.98 18.92 -14.83
C GLU A 274 -9.73 19.79 -14.61
N PRO A 275 -8.57 19.20 -14.23
CA PRO A 275 -7.33 19.96 -14.10
C PRO A 275 -6.75 20.32 -15.47
N LYS A 276 -5.89 21.33 -15.53
CA LYS A 276 -5.18 21.66 -16.78
C LYS A 276 -4.27 20.54 -17.26
N VAL A 277 -3.65 19.82 -16.31
CA VAL A 277 -2.69 18.74 -16.60
C VAL A 277 -2.84 17.60 -15.59
N ILE A 278 -2.82 16.36 -16.08
CA ILE A 278 -2.72 15.15 -15.24
C ILE A 278 -1.31 14.56 -15.40
N LEU A 279 -0.62 14.36 -14.27
CA LEU A 279 0.73 13.81 -14.24
C LEU A 279 0.74 12.49 -13.47
N GLY A 280 1.33 11.45 -14.06
CA GLY A 280 1.65 10.21 -13.36
C GLY A 280 3.02 10.33 -12.67
N ILE A 281 3.14 9.72 -11.49
CA ILE A 281 4.39 9.68 -10.72
C ILE A 281 4.75 8.22 -10.43
N TYR A 282 5.93 7.79 -10.86
CA TYR A 282 6.45 6.44 -10.58
C TYR A 282 7.15 6.35 -9.22
N PRO A 283 7.32 5.13 -8.65
CA PRO A 283 7.96 4.92 -7.35
C PRO A 283 9.40 5.43 -7.27
N GLU A 284 10.09 5.57 -8.39
CA GLU A 284 11.45 6.11 -8.46
C GLU A 284 11.48 7.66 -8.50
N GLY A 285 10.32 8.32 -8.63
CA GLY A 285 10.20 9.79 -8.66
C GLY A 285 10.08 10.40 -10.05
N ASN A 286 10.15 9.60 -11.11
CA ASN A 286 9.91 10.07 -12.48
C ASN A 286 8.46 10.53 -12.66
N VAL A 287 8.30 11.66 -13.33
CA VAL A 287 7.00 12.26 -13.65
C VAL A 287 6.76 12.18 -15.15
N PHE A 288 5.56 11.83 -15.56
CA PHE A 288 5.18 11.78 -16.97
C PHE A 288 3.78 12.36 -17.19
N LEU A 289 3.56 12.90 -18.39
CA LEU A 289 2.25 13.41 -18.80
C LEU A 289 1.30 12.25 -19.11
N ILE A 290 0.16 12.22 -18.42
CA ILE A 290 -0.93 11.32 -18.81
C ILE A 290 -1.73 12.04 -19.90
N LYS A 291 -1.57 11.57 -21.14
CA LYS A 291 -2.35 12.11 -22.26
C LYS A 291 -3.82 11.80 -22.07
N GLU A 292 -4.68 12.76 -22.40
CA GLU A 292 -6.09 12.49 -22.62
C GLU A 292 -6.21 11.40 -23.69
N LYS A 293 -7.06 10.40 -23.46
CA LYS A 293 -7.63 9.70 -24.61
C LYS A 293 -8.44 10.78 -25.31
N LYS A 294 -7.95 11.27 -26.46
CA LYS A 294 -8.87 11.72 -27.49
C LYS A 294 -9.85 10.58 -27.65
N GLU A 295 -11.14 10.83 -27.44
CA GLU A 295 -12.15 9.99 -28.04
C GLU A 295 -11.74 9.87 -29.51
N ASP A 296 -11.31 8.67 -29.91
CA ASP A 296 -11.35 8.33 -31.32
C ASP A 296 -12.81 8.54 -31.67
N SER A 297 -13.05 9.61 -32.41
CA SER A 297 -14.30 9.90 -33.08
C SER A 297 -14.77 8.59 -33.67
N VAL A 298 -15.83 8.02 -33.09
CA VAL A 298 -16.60 6.97 -33.73
C VAL A 298 -17.16 7.63 -34.98
N SER A 299 -16.38 7.53 -36.07
CA SER A 299 -16.85 7.79 -37.40
C SER A 299 -17.92 6.75 -37.68
N LEU A 300 -19.17 7.18 -37.49
CA LEU A 300 -20.34 6.61 -38.12
C LEU A 300 -20.04 6.39 -39.61
N VAL A 301 -19.87 5.12 -40.00
CA VAL A 301 -20.33 4.57 -41.29
C VAL A 301 -20.76 3.12 -41.05
#